data_AF-A0A3D4T9S4-F1
#
_entry.id   AF-A0A3D4T9S4-F1
#
_cell.length_a   1.000
_cell.length_b   1.000
_cell.length_c   1.000
_cell.angle_alpha   90.00
_cell.angle_beta   90.00
_cell.angle_gamma   90.00
#
_symmetry.space_group_name_H-M   'P 1'
#
loop_
_entity.id
_entity.type
_entity.pdbx_description
1 polymer ?
#
loop_
_entity_poly.entity_id
_entity_poly.type
_entity_poly.pdbx_seq_one_letter_code
_entity_poly.pdbx_strand_id
1 'polypeptide(L)'
;MFMKIALGLLLLLMIGCTDTNPKSDKQILDFGAFTIETPNGWTKIKEQGADSYVGRIAIDNDDTLDFDLGWYSNTLNEYEPTILDSSMIGSIDTSMVDVSEVIFVKNRMKIDPDKYKKNNILWDTIDGRKVKIVFPRQTGLGTTGIYIDSLWQSGSDVDRFNLYGVNLKPANEKLFLAALKTMKFHKRDN
;
A
#
# COMPACT_ATOMS: atom_id res chain seq x y z
N MET A 1 -56.42 25.31 49.95
CA MET A 1 -55.28 25.30 49.02
C MET A 1 -54.22 24.36 49.59
N PHE A 2 -54.22 23.09 49.17
CA PHE A 2 -53.14 22.14 49.45
C PHE A 2 -53.01 21.21 48.24
N MET A 3 -51.82 21.22 47.65
CA MET A 3 -51.42 20.57 46.41
C MET A 3 -51.32 19.05 46.63
N LYS A 4 -52.04 18.23 45.85
CA LYS A 4 -51.80 16.78 45.78
C LYS A 4 -50.77 16.54 44.68
N ILE A 5 -49.53 16.23 45.07
CA ILE A 5 -48.48 15.79 44.14
C ILE A 5 -48.71 14.31 43.87
N ALA A 6 -49.31 13.99 42.73
CA ALA A 6 -49.35 12.63 42.20
C ALA A 6 -48.02 12.37 41.49
N LEU A 7 -47.10 11.70 42.18
CA LEU A 7 -45.82 11.26 41.61
C LEU A 7 -46.08 10.00 40.76
N GLY A 8 -46.51 10.20 39.52
CA GLY A 8 -46.59 9.15 38.51
C GLY A 8 -45.18 8.79 38.04
N LEU A 9 -44.60 7.72 38.60
CA LEU A 9 -43.33 7.18 38.14
C LEU A 9 -43.59 6.30 36.91
N LEU A 10 -43.64 6.91 35.72
CA LEU A 10 -43.64 6.21 34.45
C LEU A 10 -42.18 5.83 34.11
N LEU A 11 -41.75 4.65 34.57
CA LEU A 11 -40.49 4.04 34.14
C LEU A 11 -40.67 3.52 32.71
N LEU A 12 -40.41 4.38 31.72
CA LEU A 12 -40.17 3.96 30.34
C LEU A 12 -38.82 3.23 30.29
N LEU A 13 -38.88 1.90 30.37
CA LEU A 13 -37.77 1.02 30.05
C LEU A 13 -37.44 1.18 28.55
N MET A 14 -36.48 2.04 28.25
CA MET A 14 -35.82 2.08 26.94
C MET A 14 -34.96 0.83 26.83
N ILE A 15 -35.55 -0.26 26.32
CA ILE A 15 -34.79 -1.41 25.82
C ILE A 15 -34.17 -0.96 24.50
N GLY A 16 -33.02 -0.29 24.59
CA GLY A 16 -32.17 -0.08 23.44
C GLY A 16 -31.61 -1.43 23.01
N CYS A 17 -32.01 -1.93 21.85
CA CYS A 17 -31.27 -2.98 21.17
C CYS A 17 -29.85 -2.45 20.91
N THR A 18 -28.89 -2.92 21.68
CA THR A 18 -27.51 -2.92 21.21
C THR A 18 -27.44 -4.01 20.15
N ASP A 19 -27.34 -3.64 18.87
CA ASP A 19 -26.88 -4.55 17.84
C ASP A 19 -25.45 -4.99 18.19
N THR A 20 -25.34 -6.02 19.03
CA THR A 20 -24.06 -6.67 19.37
C THR A 20 -23.68 -7.68 18.29
N ASN A 21 -23.91 -7.34 17.03
CA ASN A 21 -23.15 -7.96 15.96
C ASN A 21 -21.80 -7.23 15.96
N PRO A 22 -20.69 -7.86 16.36
CA PRO A 22 -19.38 -7.25 16.19
C PRO A 22 -19.27 -6.91 14.71
N LYS A 23 -19.21 -5.61 14.38
CA LYS A 23 -18.87 -5.18 13.04
C LYS A 23 -17.56 -5.88 12.72
N SER A 24 -17.56 -6.76 11.72
CA SER A 24 -16.35 -7.39 11.21
C SER A 24 -15.25 -6.33 11.12
N ASP A 25 -14.09 -6.56 11.72
CA ASP A 25 -12.93 -5.63 11.70
C ASP A 25 -12.37 -5.42 10.29
N LYS A 26 -12.96 -6.09 9.29
CA LYS A 26 -12.58 -6.08 7.90
C LYS A 26 -13.72 -5.60 7.00
N GLN A 27 -13.33 -5.00 5.88
CA GLN A 27 -14.18 -4.56 4.78
C GLN A 27 -13.61 -5.05 3.45
N ILE A 28 -14.45 -5.05 2.40
CA ILE A 28 -14.01 -5.30 1.03
C ILE A 28 -13.97 -3.97 0.28
N LEU A 29 -12.81 -3.61 -0.25
CA LEU A 29 -12.67 -2.49 -1.16
C LEU A 29 -12.74 -3.00 -2.60
N ASP A 30 -13.83 -2.67 -3.28
CA ASP A 30 -14.05 -3.03 -4.69
C ASP A 30 -13.67 -1.88 -5.64
N PHE A 31 -12.70 -2.13 -6.50
CA PHE A 31 -12.23 -1.22 -7.55
C PHE A 31 -12.74 -1.61 -8.94
N GLY A 32 -13.68 -2.56 -9.03
CA GLY A 32 -14.25 -3.13 -10.24
C GLY A 32 -13.32 -4.10 -10.97
N ALA A 33 -12.07 -3.71 -11.21
CA ALA A 33 -11.06 -4.59 -11.82
C ALA A 33 -10.43 -5.56 -10.80
N PHE A 34 -10.46 -5.19 -9.52
CA PHE A 34 -10.00 -6.05 -8.44
C PHE A 34 -10.75 -5.72 -7.15
N THR A 35 -10.74 -6.67 -6.23
CA THR A 35 -11.19 -6.49 -4.85
C THR A 35 -10.05 -6.82 -3.90
N ILE A 36 -10.07 -6.21 -2.71
CA ILE A 36 -9.13 -6.49 -1.63
C ILE A 36 -9.86 -6.42 -0.29
N GLU A 37 -9.65 -7.42 0.58
CA GLU A 37 -10.14 -7.39 1.96
C GLU A 37 -9.13 -6.64 2.83
N THR A 38 -9.57 -5.60 3.51
CA THR A 38 -8.73 -4.70 4.31
C THR A 38 -9.32 -4.47 5.69
N PRO A 39 -8.54 -3.98 6.66
CA PRO A 39 -9.12 -3.45 7.90
C PRO A 39 -10.14 -2.33 7.65
N ASN A 40 -11.09 -2.20 8.55
CA ASN A 40 -11.99 -1.05 8.55
C ASN A 40 -11.21 0.28 8.64
N GLY A 41 -11.71 1.31 7.96
CA GLY A 41 -11.11 2.65 7.94
C GLY A 41 -10.27 2.94 6.70
N TRP A 42 -9.78 1.90 6.02
CA TRP A 42 -9.11 2.09 4.73
C TRP A 42 -10.09 2.66 3.71
N THR A 43 -9.68 3.66 2.95
CA THR A 43 -10.59 4.44 2.10
C THR A 43 -10.06 4.53 0.67
N LYS A 44 -10.94 4.29 -0.31
CA LYS A 44 -10.62 4.44 -1.74
C LYS A 44 -10.52 5.91 -2.11
N ILE A 45 -9.45 6.28 -2.80
CA ILE A 45 -9.27 7.60 -3.42
C ILE A 45 -9.22 7.38 -4.92
N LYS A 46 -10.10 8.08 -5.65
CA LYS A 46 -10.10 8.05 -7.12
C LYS A 46 -9.06 9.02 -7.65
N GLU A 47 -8.26 8.57 -8.60
CA GLU A 47 -7.33 9.40 -9.36
C GLU A 47 -7.70 9.33 -10.85
N GLN A 48 -7.27 10.32 -11.62
CA GLN A 48 -7.42 10.33 -13.07
C GLN A 48 -6.07 10.03 -13.72
N GLY A 49 -5.94 8.86 -14.33
CA GLY A 49 -4.80 8.50 -15.18
C GLY A 49 -4.96 9.02 -16.60
N ALA A 50 -3.85 9.21 -17.31
CA ALA A 50 -3.88 9.60 -18.72
C ALA A 50 -4.24 8.41 -19.61
N ASP A 51 -3.58 7.28 -19.39
CA ASP A 51 -3.66 6.05 -20.20
C ASP A 51 -3.95 4.79 -19.36
N SER A 52 -3.85 4.88 -18.03
CA SER A 52 -3.94 3.76 -17.10
C SER A 52 -5.07 3.96 -16.09
N TYR A 53 -5.66 2.85 -15.61
CA TYR A 53 -6.58 2.90 -14.48
C TYR A 53 -5.78 2.96 -13.18
N VAL A 54 -5.70 4.17 -12.63
CA VAL A 54 -4.95 4.47 -11.40
C VAL A 54 -5.87 4.87 -10.26
N GLY A 55 -5.39 4.72 -9.05
CA GLY A 55 -6.09 5.15 -7.85
C GLY A 55 -5.27 4.89 -6.60
N ARG A 56 -5.82 5.26 -5.45
CA ARG A 56 -5.12 5.18 -4.18
C ARG A 56 -5.99 4.60 -3.07
N ILE A 57 -5.36 4.14 -2.01
CA ILE A 57 -6.00 3.66 -0.78
C ILE A 57 -5.37 4.38 0.40
N ALA A 58 -6.11 5.26 1.06
CA ALA A 58 -5.68 5.80 2.34
C ALA A 58 -5.82 4.70 3.40
N ILE A 59 -4.70 4.36 4.06
CA ILE A 59 -4.68 3.41 5.18
C ILE A 59 -5.04 4.16 6.47
N ASP A 60 -4.39 5.31 6.66
CA ASP A 60 -4.65 6.27 7.73
C ASP A 60 -4.24 7.69 7.27
N ASN A 61 -3.97 8.60 8.21
CA ASN A 61 -3.64 9.99 7.89
C ASN A 61 -2.24 10.17 7.27
N ASP A 62 -1.34 9.21 7.43
CA ASP A 62 0.05 9.32 6.97
C ASP A 62 0.35 8.35 5.82
N ASP A 63 -0.20 7.14 5.88
CA ASP A 63 0.10 6.07 4.92
C ASP A 63 -0.96 5.98 3.82
N THR A 64 -0.50 6.02 2.57
CA THR A 64 -1.31 5.79 1.38
C THR A 64 -0.67 4.73 0.49
N LEU A 65 -1.52 3.95 -0.17
CA LEU A 65 -1.14 3.01 -1.21
C LEU A 65 -1.56 3.55 -2.57
N ASP A 66 -0.75 3.33 -3.58
CA ASP A 66 -1.00 3.70 -4.97
C ASP A 66 -1.13 2.43 -5.81
N PHE A 67 -2.06 2.41 -6.75
CA PHE A 67 -2.16 1.36 -7.76
C PHE A 67 -2.20 1.92 -9.17
N ASP A 68 -1.72 1.11 -10.09
CA ASP A 68 -1.71 1.36 -11.51
C ASP A 68 -2.05 0.05 -12.24
N LEU A 69 -3.05 0.10 -13.11
CA LEU A 69 -3.44 -0.94 -14.05
C LEU A 69 -3.38 -0.39 -15.47
N GLY A 70 -2.41 -0.86 -16.26
CA GLY A 70 -2.22 -0.45 -17.65
C GLY A 70 -1.00 -1.07 -18.30
N TRP A 71 -0.71 -0.72 -19.56
CA TRP A 71 0.46 -1.25 -20.26
C TRP A 71 1.78 -0.74 -19.67
N TYR A 72 1.79 0.45 -19.07
CA TYR A 72 3.02 1.09 -18.60
C TYR A 72 3.20 1.07 -17.08
N SER A 73 2.41 0.24 -16.37
CA SER A 73 2.48 0.18 -14.91
C SER A 73 3.91 -0.15 -14.44
N ASN A 74 4.42 0.65 -13.50
CA ASN A 74 5.74 0.47 -12.94
C ASN A 74 5.95 -0.95 -12.41
N THR A 75 7.12 -1.52 -12.68
CA THR A 75 7.45 -2.89 -12.30
C THR A 75 7.78 -3.04 -10.82
N LEU A 76 7.98 -1.96 -10.05
CA LEU A 76 8.52 -1.98 -8.69
C LEU A 76 9.95 -2.55 -8.60
N ASN A 77 10.78 -2.28 -9.60
CA ASN A 77 12.21 -2.56 -9.50
C ASN A 77 12.90 -1.49 -8.65
N GLU A 78 13.82 -1.91 -7.79
CA GLU A 78 14.71 -1.02 -7.07
C GLU A 78 15.95 -0.72 -7.93
N TYR A 79 16.29 0.56 -8.06
CA TYR A 79 17.52 1.00 -8.71
C TYR A 79 18.75 0.69 -7.84
N GLU A 80 19.91 0.51 -8.47
CA GLU A 80 21.15 0.33 -7.72
C GLU A 80 21.44 1.57 -6.86
N PRO A 81 21.79 1.40 -5.57
CA PRO A 81 22.05 2.53 -4.69
C PRO A 81 23.26 3.33 -5.17
N THR A 82 23.16 4.66 -5.05
CA THR A 82 24.28 5.55 -5.31
C THR A 82 25.25 5.50 -4.13
N ILE A 83 26.40 4.86 -4.33
CA ILE A 83 27.42 4.70 -3.29
C ILE A 83 28.72 5.37 -3.72
N LEU A 84 29.23 6.31 -2.93
CA LEU A 84 30.44 7.07 -3.23
C LEU A 84 31.47 6.91 -2.13
N ASP A 85 32.74 7.15 -2.48
CA ASP A 85 33.78 7.28 -1.47
C ASP A 85 33.57 8.55 -0.65
N SER A 86 33.69 8.44 0.65
CA SER A 86 33.57 9.55 1.61
C SER A 86 34.55 10.70 1.33
N SER A 87 35.67 10.43 0.65
CA SER A 87 36.59 11.49 0.18
C SER A 87 35.97 12.41 -0.87
N MET A 88 34.88 11.99 -1.54
CA MET A 88 34.17 12.78 -2.56
C MET A 88 33.16 13.75 -1.97
N ILE A 89 32.86 13.70 -0.66
CA ILE A 89 31.83 14.54 -0.02
C ILE A 89 32.04 16.02 -0.33
N GLY A 90 33.29 16.51 -0.27
CA GLY A 90 33.62 17.91 -0.55
C GLY A 90 33.48 18.34 -2.01
N SER A 91 33.29 17.39 -2.93
CA SER A 91 33.22 17.62 -4.38
C SER A 91 31.80 17.45 -4.96
N ILE A 92 30.81 17.15 -4.11
CA ILE A 92 29.44 16.92 -4.56
C ILE A 92 28.70 18.25 -4.68
N ASP A 93 28.16 18.50 -5.85
CA ASP A 93 27.21 19.57 -6.06
C ASP A 93 25.84 19.19 -5.49
N THR A 94 25.58 19.62 -4.26
CA THR A 94 24.31 19.39 -3.55
C THR A 94 23.10 20.02 -4.22
N SER A 95 23.28 20.90 -5.21
CA SER A 95 22.17 21.45 -6.00
C SER A 95 21.64 20.47 -7.06
N MET A 96 22.46 19.49 -7.45
CA MET A 96 22.13 18.50 -8.48
C MET A 96 21.83 17.10 -7.91
N VAL A 97 22.22 16.86 -6.66
CA VAL A 97 22.14 15.55 -6.01
C VAL A 97 21.50 15.70 -4.64
N ASP A 98 20.44 14.93 -4.39
CA ASP A 98 19.95 14.73 -3.02
C ASP A 98 20.96 13.86 -2.26
N VAL A 99 21.82 14.52 -1.50
CA VAL A 99 22.86 13.85 -0.72
C VAL A 99 22.31 12.94 0.37
N SER A 100 21.03 13.06 0.75
CA SER A 100 20.39 12.16 1.70
C SER A 100 20.16 10.75 1.12
N GLU A 101 20.16 10.63 -0.21
CA GLU A 101 20.05 9.34 -0.91
C GLU A 101 21.41 8.73 -1.27
N VAL A 102 22.51 9.46 -1.05
CA VAL A 102 23.87 9.00 -1.34
C VAL A 102 24.47 8.30 -0.12
N ILE A 103 25.05 7.13 -0.36
CA ILE A 103 25.69 6.33 0.67
C ILE A 103 27.20 6.55 0.59
N PHE A 104 27.78 7.10 1.65
CA PHE A 104 29.22 7.33 1.72
C PHE A 104 29.94 6.19 2.44
N VAL A 105 30.94 5.62 1.77
CA VAL A 105 31.77 4.54 2.31
C VAL A 105 33.25 4.91 2.26
N LYS A 106 34.11 4.19 2.99
CA LYS A 106 35.56 4.45 2.95
C LYS A 106 36.22 4.00 1.65
N ASN A 107 35.71 2.93 1.04
CA ASN A 107 36.23 2.36 -0.20
C ASN A 107 35.10 1.63 -0.94
N ARG A 108 34.54 2.28 -1.96
CA ARG A 108 33.45 1.78 -2.81
C ARG A 108 33.77 0.44 -3.46
N MET A 109 35.03 0.20 -3.83
CA MET A 109 35.44 -1.03 -4.51
C MET A 109 35.43 -2.27 -3.60
N LYS A 110 35.34 -2.08 -2.27
CA LYS A 110 35.36 -3.17 -1.28
C LYS A 110 33.99 -3.52 -0.71
N ILE A 111 32.94 -2.87 -1.18
CA ILE A 111 31.58 -3.09 -0.67
C ILE A 111 30.71 -3.80 -1.72
N ASP A 112 29.73 -4.54 -1.23
CA ASP A 112 28.67 -5.11 -2.04
C ASP A 112 27.47 -4.13 -2.04
N PRO A 113 27.09 -3.56 -3.20
CA PRO A 113 25.94 -2.64 -3.29
C PRO A 113 24.63 -3.26 -2.83
N ASP A 114 24.45 -4.58 -2.95
CA ASP A 114 23.21 -5.25 -2.54
C ASP A 114 22.91 -5.04 -1.05
N LYS A 115 23.95 -4.93 -0.21
CA LYS A 115 23.80 -4.68 1.24
C LYS A 115 23.10 -3.36 1.56
N TYR A 116 23.02 -2.46 0.60
CA TYR A 116 22.41 -1.15 0.74
C TYR A 116 21.07 -1.02 0.02
N LYS A 117 20.61 -2.08 -0.64
CA LYS A 117 19.24 -2.14 -1.15
C LYS A 117 18.25 -2.12 0.00
N LYS A 118 17.15 -1.41 -0.19
CA LYS A 118 16.07 -1.22 0.78
C LYS A 118 15.08 -2.38 0.76
N ASN A 119 14.97 -3.11 -0.35
CA ASN A 119 13.90 -4.09 -0.54
C ASN A 119 14.37 -5.54 -0.68
N ASN A 120 13.47 -6.44 -0.31
CA ASN A 120 13.47 -7.85 -0.68
C ASN A 120 12.47 -8.07 -1.82
N ILE A 121 12.70 -9.15 -2.58
CA ILE A 121 11.79 -9.62 -3.62
C ILE A 121 11.42 -11.07 -3.31
N LEU A 122 10.12 -11.37 -3.35
CA LEU A 122 9.56 -12.71 -3.30
C LEU A 122 8.65 -12.93 -4.50
N TRP A 123 8.71 -14.11 -5.10
CA TRP A 123 7.74 -14.52 -6.11
C TRP A 123 6.74 -15.50 -5.50
N ASP A 124 5.46 -15.27 -5.74
CA ASP A 124 4.38 -16.09 -5.19
C ASP A 124 3.18 -16.12 -6.16
N THR A 125 2.05 -16.68 -5.73
CA THR A 125 0.80 -16.71 -6.45
C THR A 125 -0.32 -16.05 -5.64
N ILE A 126 -1.06 -15.13 -6.24
CA ILE A 126 -2.28 -14.53 -5.66
C ILE A 126 -3.37 -14.66 -6.70
N ASP A 127 -4.51 -15.21 -6.30
CA ASP A 127 -5.65 -15.47 -7.19
C ASP A 127 -5.30 -16.25 -8.47
N GLY A 128 -4.42 -17.24 -8.34
CA GLY A 128 -3.93 -18.05 -9.46
C GLY A 128 -2.92 -17.35 -10.38
N ARG A 129 -2.46 -16.15 -10.03
CA ARG A 129 -1.54 -15.34 -10.85
C ARG A 129 -0.17 -15.23 -10.20
N LYS A 130 0.89 -15.37 -11.00
CA LYS A 130 2.26 -15.14 -10.54
C LYS A 130 2.43 -13.66 -10.19
N VAL A 131 2.85 -13.39 -8.96
CA VAL A 131 3.08 -12.05 -8.43
C VAL A 131 4.54 -11.88 -8.02
N LYS A 132 5.10 -10.71 -8.30
CA LYS A 132 6.27 -10.21 -7.59
C LYS A 132 5.80 -9.45 -6.36
N ILE A 133 6.27 -9.84 -5.19
CA ILE A 133 6.02 -9.16 -3.92
C ILE A 133 7.31 -8.46 -3.54
N VAL A 134 7.22 -7.15 -3.30
CA VAL A 134 8.32 -6.32 -2.83
C VAL A 134 8.00 -5.93 -1.39
N PHE A 135 8.99 -6.04 -0.51
CA PHE A 135 8.83 -5.64 0.89
C PHE A 135 10.15 -5.12 1.46
N PRO A 136 10.13 -4.18 2.41
CA PRO A 136 11.34 -3.61 2.99
C PRO A 136 12.22 -4.66 3.69
N ARG A 137 13.55 -4.50 3.59
CA ARG A 137 14.52 -5.22 4.44
C ARG A 137 14.46 -4.70 5.88
N GLN A 138 14.18 -3.42 6.03
CA GLN A 138 13.94 -2.75 7.29
C GLN A 138 12.56 -2.09 7.23
N THR A 139 11.65 -2.49 8.12
CA THR A 139 10.28 -1.96 8.16
C THR A 139 10.28 -0.43 8.24
N GLY A 140 9.41 0.21 7.47
CA GLY A 140 9.35 1.67 7.36
C GLY A 140 10.41 2.32 6.47
N LEU A 141 11.30 1.54 5.83
CA LEU A 141 12.28 2.06 4.87
C LEU A 141 12.31 1.20 3.59
N GLY A 142 11.58 1.64 2.58
CA GLY A 142 11.50 0.96 1.28
C GLY A 142 10.08 0.88 0.75
N THR A 143 9.86 -0.06 -0.15
CA THR A 143 8.60 -0.28 -0.84
C THR A 143 7.96 -1.58 -0.37
N THR A 144 6.67 -1.52 -0.07
CA THR A 144 5.82 -2.69 0.16
C THR A 144 4.81 -2.75 -0.98
N GLY A 145 4.61 -3.90 -1.62
CA GLY A 145 3.60 -4.00 -2.68
C GLY A 145 3.69 -5.25 -3.53
N ILE A 146 2.84 -5.30 -4.55
CA ILE A 146 2.87 -6.33 -5.58
C ILE A 146 2.97 -5.75 -6.98
N TYR A 147 3.54 -6.55 -7.88
CA TYR A 147 3.51 -6.36 -9.32
C TYR A 147 3.08 -7.65 -10.03
N ILE A 148 2.24 -7.51 -11.04
CA ILE A 148 1.79 -8.57 -11.95
C ILE A 148 2.17 -8.15 -13.37
N ASP A 149 2.98 -8.98 -14.02
CA ASP A 149 3.54 -8.70 -15.35
C ASP A 149 2.55 -8.94 -16.50
N SER A 150 1.52 -9.75 -16.27
CA SER A 150 0.51 -10.06 -17.28
C SER A 150 -0.80 -10.39 -16.60
N LEU A 151 -1.71 -9.41 -16.57
CA LEU A 151 -3.02 -9.55 -15.96
C LEU A 151 -4.08 -9.97 -17.00
N TRP A 152 -4.22 -9.20 -18.09
CA TRP A 152 -5.12 -9.52 -19.19
C TRP A 152 -4.56 -9.08 -20.54
N GLN A 153 -4.92 -9.77 -21.61
CA GLN A 153 -4.70 -9.26 -22.97
C GLN A 153 -5.53 -7.99 -23.19
N SER A 154 -4.89 -6.94 -23.67
CA SER A 154 -5.45 -5.62 -23.87
C SER A 154 -4.92 -5.03 -25.17
N GLY A 155 -5.75 -5.03 -26.22
CA GLY A 155 -5.31 -4.67 -27.58
C GLY A 155 -4.13 -5.54 -28.04
N SER A 156 -3.03 -4.89 -28.42
CA SER A 156 -1.79 -5.53 -28.88
C SER A 156 -0.78 -5.85 -27.77
N ASP A 157 -1.05 -5.49 -26.52
CA ASP A 157 -0.17 -5.74 -25.37
C ASP A 157 -0.97 -6.38 -24.22
N VAL A 158 -0.38 -6.46 -23.03
CA VAL A 158 -0.98 -6.98 -21.82
C VAL A 158 -1.08 -5.89 -20.75
N ASP A 159 -2.22 -5.84 -20.06
CA ASP A 159 -2.34 -5.02 -18.86
C ASP A 159 -1.44 -5.58 -17.77
N ARG A 160 -0.64 -4.70 -17.19
CA ARG A 160 0.20 -4.93 -16.02
C ARG A 160 -0.48 -4.30 -14.82
N PHE A 161 -0.15 -4.76 -13.63
CA PHE A 161 -0.73 -4.21 -12.40
C PHE A 161 0.32 -4.04 -11.32
N ASN A 162 0.25 -2.93 -10.60
CA ASN A 162 0.91 -2.79 -9.32
C ASN A 162 -0.05 -2.21 -8.25
N LEU A 163 0.24 -2.52 -7.00
CA LEU A 163 -0.35 -1.87 -5.82
C LEU A 163 0.74 -1.82 -4.75
N TYR A 164 1.10 -0.63 -4.30
CA TYR A 164 2.26 -0.44 -3.42
C TYR A 164 2.14 0.78 -2.52
N GLY A 165 2.95 0.81 -1.46
CA GLY A 165 3.19 1.98 -0.62
C GLY A 165 4.67 2.11 -0.32
N VAL A 166 5.10 3.31 0.06
CA VAL A 166 6.51 3.64 0.33
C VAL A 166 6.67 4.10 1.77
N ASN A 167 7.67 3.53 2.47
CA ASN A 167 8.01 3.84 3.85
C ASN A 167 6.84 3.70 4.84
N LEU A 168 5.95 2.73 4.61
CA LEU A 168 4.77 2.49 5.44
C LEU A 168 5.15 2.26 6.90
N LYS A 169 4.32 2.75 7.84
CA LYS A 169 4.49 2.41 9.26
C LYS A 169 4.52 0.89 9.43
N PRO A 170 5.35 0.32 10.33
CA PRO A 170 5.53 -1.13 10.43
C PRO A 170 4.23 -1.92 10.64
N ALA A 171 3.26 -1.35 11.37
CA ALA A 171 1.94 -1.97 11.54
C ALA A 171 1.14 -2.02 10.24
N ASN A 172 1.17 -0.93 9.46
CA ASN A 172 0.47 -0.81 8.19
C ASN A 172 1.11 -1.66 7.10
N GLU A 173 2.44 -1.74 7.07
CA GLU A 173 3.18 -2.68 6.22
C GLU A 173 2.70 -4.12 6.43
N LYS A 174 2.60 -4.56 7.69
CA LYS A 174 2.13 -5.91 8.03
C LYS A 174 0.69 -6.15 7.59
N LEU A 175 -0.20 -5.18 7.86
CA LEU A 175 -1.61 -5.27 7.47
C LEU A 175 -1.76 -5.31 5.94
N PHE A 176 -0.97 -4.50 5.23
CA PHE A 176 -0.99 -4.45 3.78
C PHE A 176 -0.49 -5.75 3.15
N LEU A 177 0.64 -6.30 3.62
CA LEU A 177 1.13 -7.60 3.15
C LEU A 177 0.10 -8.73 3.36
N ALA A 178 -0.67 -8.68 4.45
CA ALA A 178 -1.75 -9.63 4.68
C ALA A 178 -2.93 -9.39 3.72
N ALA A 179 -3.33 -8.14 3.51
CA ALA A 179 -4.41 -7.75 2.60
C ALA A 179 -4.11 -8.16 1.15
N LEU A 180 -2.86 -8.03 0.70
CA LEU A 180 -2.43 -8.44 -0.65
C LEU A 180 -2.80 -9.90 -0.96
N LYS A 181 -2.71 -10.81 0.01
CA LYS A 181 -3.06 -12.23 -0.17
C LYS A 181 -4.55 -12.48 -0.42
N THR A 182 -5.40 -11.51 -0.12
CA THR A 182 -6.86 -11.61 -0.28
C THR A 182 -7.33 -11.10 -1.65
N MET A 183 -6.44 -10.48 -2.42
CA MET A 183 -6.82 -9.82 -3.67
C MET A 183 -7.46 -10.80 -4.64
N LYS A 184 -8.51 -10.33 -5.32
CA LYS A 184 -9.18 -11.03 -6.42
C LYS A 184 -9.22 -10.13 -7.63
N PHE A 185 -8.96 -10.68 -8.80
CA PHE A 185 -8.90 -9.92 -10.04
C PHE A 185 -10.05 -10.30 -10.95
N HIS A 186 -10.80 -9.30 -11.38
CA HIS A 186 -11.99 -9.45 -12.23
C HIS A 186 -11.74 -8.72 -13.53
N LYS A 187 -11.80 -9.44 -14.65
CA LYS A 187 -11.72 -8.77 -15.95
C LYS A 187 -12.96 -7.89 -16.05
N ARG A 188 -12.77 -6.58 -16.28
CA ARG A 188 -13.90 -5.72 -16.61
C ARG A 188 -14.39 -6.12 -17.99
N ASP A 189 -15.68 -6.43 -18.09
CA ASP A 189 -16.35 -6.47 -19.38
C ASP A 189 -16.39 -5.02 -19.87
N ASN A 190 -15.76 -4.76 -21.02
CA ASN A 190 -15.80 -3.47 -21.70
C ASN A 190 -17.18 -3.24 -22.32
#